data_AF-A0A1B1BAC8-F1
#
_entry.id   AF-A0A1B1BAC8-F1
#
_cell.length_a   1.000
_cell.length_b   1.000
_cell.length_c   1.000
_cell.angle_alpha   90.00
_cell.angle_beta   90.00
_cell.angle_gamma   90.00
#
_symmetry.space_group_name_H-M   'P 1'
#
loop_
_entity.id
_entity.type
_entity.pdbx_description
1 polymer ?
#
loop_
_entity_poly.entity_id
_entity_poly.type
_entity_poly.pdbx_seq_one_letter_code
_entity_poly.pdbx_strand_id
1 'polypeptide(L)'
;MIESTYEEGAQRIPDPVREFIEKVSFAEPDDILSAVRDVLAEDWMAMPVWARNLAYRLACLQRPDDPGLLREAAADLLSFGPDWDEVAEELKARAAQLESDDSGVPVDGIRRFR
;
A
#
# COMPACT_ATOMS: atom_id res chain seq x y z
N MET A 1 -1.82 4.46 25.07
CA MET A 1 -0.62 5.29 25.28
C MET A 1 0.58 4.37 25.17
N ILE A 2 1.37 4.52 24.11
CA ILE A 2 2.66 3.81 24.02
C ILE A 2 3.63 4.62 24.88
N GLU A 3 4.05 4.07 26.02
CA GLU A 3 5.16 4.65 26.79
C GLU A 3 6.42 4.56 25.94
N SER A 4 6.92 5.72 25.56
CA SER A 4 8.05 5.82 24.65
C SER A 4 9.35 5.65 25.41
N THR A 5 10.08 4.59 25.09
CA THR A 5 11.43 4.32 25.61
C THR A 5 12.46 5.21 24.91
N TYR A 6 12.36 6.53 25.06
CA TYR A 6 13.45 7.43 24.66
C TYR A 6 14.44 7.55 25.83
N GLU A 7 15.67 7.07 25.60
CA GLU A 7 16.80 7.21 26.55
C GLU A 7 17.01 8.68 26.96
N GLU A 8 17.32 8.91 28.23
CA GLU A 8 17.66 10.24 28.76
C GLU A 8 18.84 10.83 27.98
N GLY A 9 18.54 11.80 27.10
CA GLY A 9 19.53 12.47 26.25
C GLY A 9 19.21 12.46 24.75
N ALA A 10 18.18 11.71 24.31
CA ALA A 10 17.74 11.75 22.92
C ALA A 10 17.22 13.15 22.54
N GLN A 11 17.64 13.66 21.38
CA GLN A 11 17.18 14.95 20.85
C GLN A 11 15.65 14.92 20.73
N ARG A 12 14.96 15.84 21.41
CA ARG A 12 13.51 15.90 21.40
C ARG A 12 13.02 16.09 19.97
N ILE A 13 12.21 15.15 19.49
CA ILE A 13 11.56 15.25 18.16
C ILE A 13 10.69 16.52 18.16
N PRO A 14 10.86 17.44 17.18
CA PRO A 14 10.02 18.62 17.05
C PRO A 14 8.55 18.25 16.93
N ASP A 15 7.66 19.02 17.55
CA ASP A 15 6.22 18.74 17.54
C ASP A 15 5.64 18.53 16.12
N PRO A 16 6.00 19.34 15.09
CA PRO A 16 5.49 19.10 13.73
C PRO A 16 5.92 17.76 13.13
N VAL A 17 7.12 17.26 13.47
CA VAL A 17 7.63 15.98 12.98
C VAL A 17 6.90 14.83 13.67
N ARG A 18 6.68 14.94 14.99
CA ARG A 18 5.87 13.97 15.73
C ARG A 18 4.44 13.92 15.19
N GLU A 19 3.79 15.06 14.98
CA GLU A 19 2.44 15.13 14.43
C GLU A 19 2.35 14.52 13.02
N PHE A 20 3.35 14.77 12.16
CA PHE A 20 3.43 14.14 10.85
C PHE A 20 3.54 12.62 10.96
N ILE A 21 4.45 12.12 11.80
CA ILE A 21 4.63 10.68 12.03
C ILE A 21 3.34 10.06 12.54
N GLU A 22 2.69 10.65 13.54
CA GLU A 22 1.43 10.16 14.10
C GLU A 22 0.34 10.10 13.02
N LYS A 23 0.16 11.18 12.26
CA LYS A 23 -0.84 11.23 11.17
C LYS A 23 -0.60 10.14 10.13
N VAL A 24 0.64 9.97 9.66
CA VAL A 24 0.96 8.96 8.63
C VAL A 24 0.86 7.54 9.19
N SER A 25 1.20 7.35 10.47
CA SER A 25 1.20 6.03 11.11
C SER A 25 -0.20 5.51 11.45
N PHE A 26 -1.13 6.41 11.74
CA PHE A 26 -2.50 6.06 12.17
C PHE A 26 -3.57 6.41 11.13
N ALA A 27 -3.19 6.82 9.92
CA ALA A 27 -4.15 7.02 8.84
C ALA A 27 -4.71 5.67 8.39
N GLU A 28 -6.04 5.53 8.45
CA GLU A 28 -6.74 4.36 7.95
C GLU A 28 -6.57 4.24 6.43
N PRO A 29 -6.58 3.02 5.86
CA PRO A 29 -6.34 2.83 4.43
C PRO A 29 -7.39 3.53 3.57
N ASP A 30 -8.66 3.61 4.02
CA ASP A 30 -9.70 4.33 3.29
C ASP A 30 -9.44 5.84 3.27
N ASP A 31 -8.98 6.43 4.37
CA ASP A 31 -8.65 7.85 4.43
C ASP A 31 -7.49 8.18 3.48
N ILE A 32 -6.47 7.32 3.44
CA ILE A 32 -5.34 7.45 2.51
C ILE A 32 -5.83 7.38 1.06
N LEU A 33 -6.64 6.37 0.73
CA LEU A 33 -7.12 6.16 -0.64
C LEU A 33 -8.06 7.26 -1.10
N SER A 34 -8.95 7.75 -0.23
CA SER A 34 -9.82 8.89 -0.55
C SER A 34 -8.98 10.13 -0.84
N ALA A 35 -7.98 10.44 0.00
CA ALA A 35 -7.11 11.59 -0.23
C ALA A 35 -6.34 11.50 -1.56
N VAL A 36 -5.80 10.32 -1.91
CA VAL A 36 -5.10 10.12 -3.19
C VAL A 36 -6.06 10.28 -4.37
N ARG A 37 -7.23 9.64 -4.32
CA ARG A 37 -8.22 9.65 -5.41
C ARG A 37 -8.80 11.05 -5.62
N ASP A 38 -9.06 11.79 -4.55
CA ASP A 38 -9.56 13.17 -4.62
C ASP A 38 -8.54 14.08 -5.32
N VAL A 39 -7.26 14.00 -4.94
CA VAL A 39 -6.20 14.80 -5.58
C VAL A 39 -6.04 14.42 -7.05
N LEU A 40 -6.03 13.13 -7.37
CA LEU A 40 -5.91 12.64 -8.75
C LEU A 40 -7.12 13.04 -9.63
N ALA A 41 -8.31 13.11 -9.05
CA ALA A 41 -9.52 13.53 -9.74
C ALA A 41 -9.56 15.04 -10.02
N GLU A 42 -9.00 15.86 -9.12
CA GLU A 42 -8.90 17.31 -9.30
C GLU A 42 -7.80 17.67 -10.31
N ASP A 43 -6.58 17.19 -10.07
CA ASP A 43 -5.44 17.35 -10.96
C ASP A 43 -4.46 16.21 -10.76
N TRP A 44 -4.40 15.34 -11.76
CA TRP A 44 -3.52 14.17 -11.78
C TRP A 44 -2.03 14.52 -11.54
N MET A 45 -1.60 15.74 -11.87
CA MET A 45 -0.22 16.23 -11.66
C MET A 45 0.00 16.92 -10.30
N ALA A 46 -1.04 17.21 -9.52
CA ALA A 46 -0.93 17.99 -8.28
C ALA A 46 -0.13 17.25 -7.18
N MET A 47 -0.14 15.91 -7.20
CA MET A 47 0.68 15.11 -6.30
C MET A 47 1.97 14.64 -6.99
N PRO A 48 3.15 14.82 -6.40
CA PRO A 48 4.36 14.21 -6.91
C PRO A 48 4.29 12.69 -6.90
N VAL A 49 4.93 12.03 -7.88
CA VAL A 49 4.94 10.57 -8.05
C VAL A 49 5.36 9.83 -6.78
N TRP A 50 6.43 10.28 -6.12
CA TRP A 50 6.92 9.66 -4.90
C TRP A 50 5.90 9.72 -3.76
N ALA A 51 5.06 10.76 -3.73
CA ALA A 51 4.06 10.93 -2.68
C ALA A 51 2.88 9.97 -2.90
N ARG A 52 2.41 9.80 -4.15
CA ARG A 52 1.40 8.79 -4.49
C ARG A 52 1.88 7.37 -4.21
N ASN A 53 3.12 7.07 -4.62
CA ASN A 53 3.74 5.77 -4.36
C ASN A 53 3.80 5.47 -2.85
N LEU A 54 4.25 6.44 -2.03
CA LEU A 54 4.27 6.29 -0.59
C LEU A 54 2.86 6.03 -0.02
N ALA A 55 1.85 6.79 -0.45
CA ALA A 55 0.48 6.61 -0.01
C ALA A 55 -0.09 5.23 -0.36
N TYR A 56 0.04 4.80 -1.63
CA TYR A 56 -0.39 3.46 -2.05
C TYR A 56 0.34 2.35 -1.30
N ARG A 57 1.64 2.48 -1.04
CA ARG A 57 2.39 1.48 -0.24
C ARG A 57 1.87 1.38 1.18
N LEU A 58 1.58 2.50 1.83
CA LEU A 58 0.99 2.49 3.17
C LEU A 58 -0.38 1.80 3.16
N ALA A 59 -1.23 2.10 2.17
CA ALA A 59 -2.53 1.43 2.03
C ALA A 59 -2.36 -0.08 1.78
N CYS A 60 -1.47 -0.51 0.88
CA CYS A 60 -1.19 -1.92 0.59
C CYS A 60 -0.63 -2.68 1.80
N LEU A 61 0.16 -2.04 2.66
CA LEU A 61 0.66 -2.64 3.90
C LEU A 61 -0.48 -2.88 4.90
N GLN A 62 -1.48 -2.00 4.92
CA GLN A 62 -2.66 -2.12 5.79
C GLN A 62 -3.72 -3.06 5.23
N ARG A 63 -3.81 -3.22 3.91
CA ARG A 63 -4.71 -4.14 3.20
C ARG A 63 -3.95 -5.07 2.26
N PRO A 64 -3.14 -5.99 2.80
CA PRO A 64 -2.32 -6.91 2.02
C PRO A 64 -3.12 -7.81 1.07
N ASP A 65 -4.37 -8.10 1.41
CA ASP A 65 -5.20 -9.10 0.73
C ASP A 65 -6.30 -8.47 -0.14
N ASP A 66 -6.17 -7.18 -0.47
CA ASP A 66 -7.07 -6.47 -1.39
C ASP A 66 -6.46 -6.46 -2.80
N PRO A 67 -6.85 -7.40 -3.69
CA PRO A 67 -6.30 -7.46 -5.04
C PRO A 67 -6.67 -6.23 -5.88
N GLY A 68 -7.79 -5.57 -5.60
CA GLY A 68 -8.20 -4.34 -6.29
C GLY A 68 -7.22 -3.20 -6.02
N LEU A 69 -6.88 -3.00 -4.73
CA LEU A 69 -5.90 -2.03 -4.30
C LEU A 69 -4.51 -2.30 -4.88
N LEU A 70 -4.05 -3.55 -4.87
CA LEU A 70 -2.76 -3.92 -5.45
C LEU A 70 -2.68 -3.59 -6.94
N ARG A 71 -3.77 -3.82 -7.70
CA ARG A 71 -3.85 -3.46 -9.13
C ARG A 71 -3.86 -1.95 -9.35
N GLU A 72 -4.60 -1.19 -8.55
CA GLU A 72 -4.63 0.27 -8.61
C GLU A 72 -3.25 0.87 -8.35
N ALA A 73 -2.56 0.41 -7.30
CA ALA A 73 -1.20 0.84 -6.98
C ALA A 73 -0.20 0.51 -8.11
N ALA A 74 -0.29 -0.69 -8.70
CA ALA A 74 0.57 -1.06 -9.83
C ALA A 74 0.32 -0.18 -11.07
N ALA A 75 -0.94 0.16 -11.36
CA ALA A 75 -1.28 1.03 -12.49
C ALA A 75 -0.74 2.44 -12.32
N ASP A 76 -0.78 3.01 -11.10
CA ASP A 76 -0.17 4.31 -10.82
C ASP A 76 1.35 4.28 -11.06
N LEU A 77 2.06 3.24 -10.59
CA LEU A 77 3.51 3.10 -10.79
C LEU A 77 3.90 3.04 -12.27
N LEU A 78 3.19 2.22 -13.05
CA LEU A 78 3.46 2.06 -14.50
C LEU A 78 3.19 3.34 -15.31
N SER A 79 2.51 4.32 -14.72
CA SER A 79 2.29 5.61 -15.35
C SER A 79 3.55 6.49 -15.35
N PHE A 80 4.64 6.09 -14.67
CA PHE A 80 5.84 6.91 -14.46
C PHE A 80 7.17 6.17 -14.68
N GLY A 81 7.58 6.02 -15.94
CA GLY A 81 8.93 5.54 -16.29
C GLY A 81 9.26 4.13 -15.74
N PRO A 82 10.41 3.56 -16.11
CA PRO A 82 10.70 2.17 -15.80
C PRO A 82 11.20 1.92 -14.36
N ASP A 83 11.47 2.98 -13.59
CA ASP A 83 12.11 2.88 -12.26
C ASP A 83 11.33 2.01 -11.26
N TRP A 84 10.02 1.85 -11.47
CA TRP A 84 9.12 1.15 -10.56
C TRP A 84 8.44 -0.07 -11.18
N ASP A 85 8.82 -0.46 -12.41
CA ASP A 85 8.18 -1.54 -13.15
C ASP A 85 8.25 -2.87 -12.40
N GLU A 86 9.41 -3.20 -11.81
CA GLU A 86 9.58 -4.43 -11.03
C GLU A 86 8.60 -4.50 -9.86
N VAL A 87 8.43 -3.39 -9.14
CA VAL A 87 7.48 -3.30 -8.01
C VAL A 87 6.03 -3.40 -8.51
N ALA A 88 5.71 -2.78 -9.64
CA ALA A 88 4.37 -2.87 -10.22
C ALA A 88 4.02 -4.29 -10.66
N GLU A 89 4.96 -5.02 -11.24
CA GLU A 89 4.77 -6.41 -11.65
C GLU A 89 4.64 -7.35 -10.43
N GLU A 90 5.38 -7.12 -9.34
CA GLU A 90 5.18 -7.84 -8.07
C GLU A 90 3.77 -7.64 -7.50
N LEU A 91 3.28 -6.40 -7.49
CA LEU A 91 1.92 -6.09 -7.01
C LEU A 91 0.85 -6.77 -7.88
N LYS A 92 1.00 -6.74 -9.21
CA LYS A 92 0.11 -7.46 -10.12
C LYS A 92 0.13 -8.97 -9.90
N ALA A 93 1.31 -9.55 -9.76
CA ALA A 93 1.47 -10.99 -9.54
C ALA A 93 0.78 -11.42 -8.24
N ARG A 94 0.94 -10.63 -7.18
CA ARG A 94 0.25 -10.88 -5.90
C ARG A 94 -1.26 -10.74 -6.02
N ALA A 95 -1.76 -9.71 -6.70
CA ALA A 95 -3.20 -9.55 -6.94
C ALA A 95 -3.79 -10.76 -7.67
N ALA A 96 -3.11 -11.23 -8.71
CA ALA A 96 -3.54 -12.40 -9.48
C ALA A 96 -3.53 -13.69 -8.63
N GLN A 97 -2.58 -13.85 -7.70
CA GLN A 97 -2.55 -14.98 -6.77
C GLN A 97 -3.76 -14.95 -5.83
N LEU A 98 -4.05 -13.80 -5.21
CA LEU A 98 -5.20 -13.64 -4.32
C LEU A 98 -6.53 -13.91 -5.03
N GLU A 99 -6.68 -13.42 -6.26
CA GLU A 99 -7.87 -13.69 -7.10
C GLU A 99 -7.98 -15.18 -7.47
N SER A 100 -6.86 -15.86 -7.66
CA SER A 100 -6.83 -17.31 -7.93
C SER A 100 -7.21 -18.12 -6.69
N ASP A 101 -6.74 -17.71 -5.51
CA ASP A 101 -7.03 -18.37 -4.24
C ASP A 101 -8.51 -18.17 -3.80
N ASP A 102 -9.08 -17.00 -4.07
CA ASP A 102 -10.50 -16.68 -3.81
C ASP A 102 -11.44 -17.43 -4.77
N SER A 103 -10.98 -17.76 -5.98
CA SER A 103 -11.78 -18.47 -6.99
C SER A 103 -12.08 -19.94 -6.66
N GLY A 104 -11.56 -20.48 -5.55
CA GLY A 104 -12.04 -21.72 -4.94
C GLY A 104 -12.05 -22.95 -5.84
N VAL A 105 -11.18 -23.03 -6.86
CA VAL A 105 -11.05 -24.25 -7.65
C VAL A 105 -10.45 -25.33 -6.74
N PRO A 106 -11.18 -26.42 -6.43
CA PRO A 106 -10.63 -27.48 -5.60
C PRO A 106 -9.43 -28.07 -6.34
N VAL A 107 -8.26 -28.11 -5.68
CA VAL A 107 -7.10 -28.82 -6.20
C VAL A 107 -7.52 -30.29 -6.34
N ASP A 108 -7.67 -30.72 -7.59
CA ASP A 108 -8.32 -31.97 -7.96
C ASP A 108 -7.75 -33.16 -7.21
N GLY A 109 -8.66 -34.03 -6.77
CA GLY A 109 -8.39 -35.17 -5.94
C GLY A 109 -7.57 -36.21 -6.70
N ILE A 110 -6.25 -36.21 -6.48
CA ILE A 110 -5.41 -37.38 -6.73
C ILE A 110 -5.78 -38.45 -5.68
N ARG A 111 -6.94 -39.09 -5.86
CA ARG A 111 -7.23 -40.35 -5.19
C ARG A 111 -6.40 -41.43 -5.86
N ARG A 112 -5.33 -41.81 -5.16
CA ARG A 112 -4.61 -43.06 -5.35
C ARG A 112 -5.61 -44.21 -5.51
N PHE A 113 -5.43 -44.97 -6.59
CA PHE A 113 -5.92 -46.34 -6.70
C PHE A 113 -5.64 -47.12 -5.42
N ARG A 114 -6.69 -47.63 -4.77
CA ARG A 114 -6.76 -48.97 -4.17
C ARG A 114 -8.22 -49.41 -4.09
#